data_AF-A0A820PQU7-F1
#
_entry.id   AF-A0A820PQU7-F1
#
_cell.length_a   1.000
_cell.length_b   1.000
_cell.length_c   1.000
_cell.angle_alpha   90.00
_cell.angle_beta   90.00
_cell.angle_gamma   90.00
#
_symmetry.space_group_name_H-M   'P 1'
#
loop_
_entity.id
_entity.type
_entity.pdbx_description
1 polymer ?
#
loop_
_entity_poly.entity_id
_entity_poly.type
_entity_poly.pdbx_seq_one_letter_code
_entity_poly.pdbx_strand_id
1 'polypeptide(L)'
;MIRTILFIGLLVISIDLIPTVTGMTVNKDQIDISKQLSDVRYASSMNIDDIMKHLDELQNIATSSNGNRAVKTIGFNRTLDYITNYLSLNTNLKITKTFFNLRNFQLLCNPTFSSTIDGVVKTYYYSTSLSLADFYYVHYSTSVDISSNVLLTVIPNLGCSDDDWLSVRPSPAGIVAPVKRGDCTVESKARLASKYNVAALLIYNDGTTWGVGAVWGVGEVDVRLIQDKS
;
A
#
# COMPACT_ATOMS: atom_id res chain seq x y z
N MET A 1 22.00 -71.52 -23.09
CA MET A 1 23.18 -72.27 -23.59
C MET A 1 24.42 -71.57 -23.04
N ILE A 2 25.16 -72.27 -22.17
CA ILE A 2 26.38 -71.80 -21.50
C ILE A 2 27.45 -71.52 -22.56
N ARG A 3 28.24 -70.44 -22.40
CA ARG A 3 29.72 -70.50 -22.40
C ARG A 3 30.38 -69.14 -22.21
N THR A 4 30.85 -68.97 -20.99
CA THR A 4 32.08 -68.30 -20.58
C THR A 4 33.23 -68.58 -21.55
N ILE A 5 33.96 -67.53 -21.95
CA ILE A 5 35.32 -67.66 -22.50
C ILE A 5 36.25 -66.84 -21.62
N LEU A 6 37.16 -67.58 -20.99
CA LEU A 6 38.32 -67.13 -20.23
C LEU A 6 39.42 -66.75 -21.24
N PHE A 7 39.97 -65.53 -21.18
CA PHE A 7 41.23 -65.21 -21.87
C PHE A 7 42.33 -64.89 -20.87
N ILE A 8 43.43 -65.60 -21.08
CA ILE A 8 44.68 -65.64 -20.35
C ILE A 8 45.40 -64.29 -20.48
N GLY A 9 46.01 -63.85 -19.38
CA GLY A 9 46.66 -62.55 -19.27
C GLY A 9 47.88 -62.38 -20.16
N LEU A 10 48.21 -61.11 -20.42
CA LEU A 10 49.58 -60.68 -20.64
C LEU A 10 49.75 -59.31 -19.98
N LEU A 11 50.68 -59.27 -19.03
CA LEU A 11 51.15 -58.08 -18.34
C LEU A 11 51.90 -57.20 -19.35
N VAL A 12 51.36 -56.02 -19.67
CA VAL A 12 52.12 -54.95 -20.32
C VAL A 12 52.08 -53.76 -19.37
N ILE A 13 53.23 -53.46 -18.78
CA ILE A 13 53.44 -52.30 -17.93
C ILE A 13 53.55 -51.09 -18.86
N SER A 14 52.45 -50.38 -19.08
CA SER A 14 52.48 -49.01 -19.58
C SER A 14 52.46 -48.06 -18.39
N ILE A 15 53.56 -47.35 -18.19
CA ILE A 15 53.62 -46.18 -17.30
C ILE A 15 52.83 -45.09 -18.01
N ASP A 16 51.54 -44.99 -17.70
CA ASP A 16 50.75 -43.83 -18.07
C ASP A 16 50.93 -42.79 -16.98
N LEU A 17 51.62 -41.70 -17.34
CA LEU A 17 51.68 -40.47 -16.54
C LEU A 17 50.25 -40.09 -16.16
N ILE A 18 49.92 -40.14 -14.87
CA ILE A 18 48.74 -39.48 -14.34
C ILE A 18 49.06 -37.98 -14.39
N PRO A 19 48.44 -37.16 -15.26
CA PRO A 19 48.49 -35.74 -15.04
C PRO A 19 47.78 -35.50 -13.72
N THR A 20 48.55 -35.15 -12.68
CA THR A 20 48.01 -34.54 -11.48
C THR A 20 47.25 -33.31 -11.95
N VAL A 21 45.91 -33.39 -11.93
CA VAL A 21 45.05 -32.20 -12.02
C VAL A 21 45.21 -31.45 -10.70
N THR A 22 46.35 -30.76 -10.56
CA THR A 22 46.50 -29.68 -9.60
C THR A 22 45.70 -28.51 -10.15
N GLY A 23 44.54 -28.27 -9.55
CA GLY A 23 43.78 -27.04 -9.79
C GLY A 23 42.39 -27.29 -10.35
N MET A 24 41.51 -27.90 -9.55
CA MET A 24 40.17 -27.32 -9.50
C MET A 24 40.33 -25.95 -8.84
N THR A 25 40.46 -24.90 -9.64
CA THR A 25 40.16 -23.54 -9.16
C THR A 25 38.67 -23.51 -8.90
N VAL A 26 38.27 -23.83 -7.67
CA VAL A 26 36.97 -23.41 -7.16
C VAL A 26 37.00 -21.89 -7.27
N ASN A 27 36.26 -21.36 -8.25
CA ASN A 27 35.98 -19.95 -8.29
C ASN A 27 35.26 -19.65 -6.97
N LYS A 28 35.97 -19.04 -6.01
CA LYS A 28 35.38 -18.46 -4.81
C LYS A 28 34.61 -17.23 -5.26
N ASP A 29 33.56 -17.43 -6.05
CA ASP A 29 32.34 -16.72 -5.73
C ASP A 29 31.95 -17.29 -4.36
N GLN A 30 32.51 -16.66 -3.31
CA GLN A 30 31.83 -16.59 -2.05
C GLN A 30 30.48 -15.94 -2.37
N ILE A 31 29.51 -16.75 -2.83
CA ILE A 31 28.14 -16.60 -2.36
C ILE A 31 28.34 -16.33 -0.88
N ASP A 32 27.93 -15.15 -0.44
CA ASP A 32 28.22 -14.62 0.88
C ASP A 32 27.48 -15.49 1.90
N ILE A 33 28.03 -16.68 2.14
CA ILE A 33 27.50 -17.73 2.98
C ILE A 33 27.41 -17.17 4.40
N SER A 34 28.31 -16.25 4.79
CA SER A 34 28.20 -15.48 6.02
C SER A 34 26.95 -14.62 6.09
N LYS A 35 26.64 -13.84 5.04
CA LYS A 35 25.41 -13.05 4.95
C LYS A 35 24.18 -13.94 4.89
N GLN A 36 24.23 -15.02 4.12
CA GLN A 36 23.11 -15.95 4.00
C GLN A 36 22.86 -16.70 5.32
N LEU A 37 23.91 -17.08 6.06
CA LEU A 37 23.77 -17.64 7.42
C LEU A 37 23.36 -16.59 8.45
N SER A 38 23.80 -15.33 8.34
CA SER A 38 23.32 -14.26 9.23
C SER A 38 21.85 -13.95 8.98
N ASP A 39 21.42 -13.95 7.72
CA ASP A 39 20.02 -13.74 7.32
C ASP A 39 19.14 -14.89 7.83
N VAL A 40 19.59 -16.14 7.70
CA VAL A 40 18.89 -17.31 8.25
C VAL A 40 18.85 -17.28 9.78
N ARG A 41 19.95 -16.94 10.45
CA ARG A 41 19.98 -16.81 11.92
C ARG A 41 19.10 -15.67 12.42
N TYR A 42 19.05 -14.56 11.70
CA TYR A 42 18.21 -13.42 12.01
C TYR A 42 16.72 -13.76 11.84
N ALA A 43 16.34 -14.35 10.70
CA ALA A 43 14.98 -14.83 10.47
C ALA A 43 14.56 -15.87 11.52
N SER A 44 15.46 -16.78 11.90
CA SER A 44 15.19 -17.79 12.94
C SER A 44 15.12 -17.23 14.36
N SER A 45 15.62 -16.01 14.57
CA SER A 45 15.56 -15.31 15.86
C SER A 45 14.28 -14.49 16.04
N MET A 46 13.48 -14.33 14.98
CA MET A 46 12.18 -13.68 15.06
C MET A 46 11.17 -14.62 15.70
N ASN A 47 10.54 -14.17 16.78
CA ASN A 47 9.49 -14.91 17.46
C ASN A 47 8.13 -14.30 17.13
N ILE A 48 7.22 -15.13 16.60
CA ILE A 48 5.86 -14.72 16.24
C ILE A 48 5.10 -14.24 17.49
N ASP A 49 5.30 -14.88 18.64
CA ASP A 49 4.60 -14.52 19.88
C ASP A 49 5.00 -13.12 20.36
N ASP A 50 6.29 -12.77 20.23
CA ASP A 50 6.78 -11.43 20.57
C ASP A 50 6.22 -10.38 19.61
N ILE A 51 6.12 -10.70 18.31
CA ILE A 51 5.49 -9.81 17.31
C ILE A 51 4.02 -9.58 17.66
N MET A 52 3.26 -10.65 17.93
CA MET A 52 1.84 -10.55 18.26
C MET A 52 1.62 -9.75 19.54
N LYS A 53 2.45 -9.94 20.56
CA LYS A 53 2.41 -9.13 21.80
C LYS A 53 2.56 -7.63 21.52
N HIS A 54 3.48 -7.25 20.63
CA HIS A 54 3.64 -5.85 20.23
C HIS A 54 2.44 -5.33 19.44
N LEU A 55 1.87 -6.14 18.53
CA LEU A 55 0.67 -5.76 17.78
C LEU A 55 -0.55 -5.56 18.69
N ASP A 56 -0.74 -6.44 19.68
CA ASP A 56 -1.80 -6.34 20.67
C ASP A 56 -1.66 -5.06 21.50
N GLU A 57 -0.45 -4.72 21.94
CA GLU A 57 -0.22 -3.50 22.69
C GLU A 57 -0.46 -2.24 21.85
N LEU A 58 -0.05 -2.25 20.58
CA LEU A 58 -0.37 -1.16 19.65
C LEU A 58 -1.88 -1.05 19.41
N GLN A 59 -2.62 -2.16 19.39
CA GLN A 59 -4.07 -2.13 19.30
C GLN A 59 -4.72 -1.62 20.59
N ASN A 60 -4.22 -2.02 21.76
CA ASN A 60 -4.68 -1.52 23.07
C ASN A 60 -4.48 -0.01 23.21
N ILE A 61 -3.33 0.50 22.76
CA ILE A 61 -3.08 1.95 22.70
C ILE A 61 -4.12 2.63 21.81
N ALA A 62 -4.43 2.07 20.63
CA ALA A 62 -5.46 2.64 19.76
C ALA A 62 -6.84 2.64 20.43
N THR A 63 -7.27 1.49 20.97
CA THR A 63 -8.57 1.31 21.63
C THR A 63 -8.74 2.28 22.81
N SER A 64 -7.72 2.45 23.65
CA SER A 64 -7.72 3.38 24.78
C SER A 64 -7.52 4.86 24.40
N SER A 65 -7.35 5.16 23.11
CA SER A 65 -7.06 6.49 22.56
C SER A 65 -8.05 6.87 21.45
N ASN A 66 -9.34 6.62 21.69
CA ASN A 66 -10.43 6.93 20.75
C ASN A 66 -10.29 6.19 19.41
N GLY A 67 -9.81 4.96 19.46
CA GLY A 67 -9.72 4.05 18.31
C GLY A 67 -8.63 4.38 17.29
N ASN A 68 -7.67 5.26 17.57
CA ASN A 68 -6.65 5.62 16.59
C ASN A 68 -5.26 5.91 17.18
N ARG A 69 -4.23 5.79 16.33
CA ARG A 69 -2.83 6.18 16.61
C ARG A 69 -2.32 7.19 15.57
N ALA A 70 -3.23 7.98 15.00
CA ALA A 70 -2.92 8.94 13.95
C ALA A 70 -2.04 10.09 14.48
N VAL A 71 -1.22 10.67 13.62
CA VAL A 71 -0.38 11.83 13.97
C VAL A 71 -1.22 12.95 14.62
N LYS A 72 -0.62 13.67 15.57
CA LYS A 72 -1.27 14.72 16.39
C LYS A 72 -2.38 14.23 17.33
N THR A 73 -2.54 12.92 17.57
CA THR A 73 -3.49 12.40 18.58
C THR A 73 -2.79 11.87 19.83
N ILE A 74 -3.55 11.67 20.92
CA ILE A 74 -3.03 11.07 22.15
C ILE A 74 -2.49 9.65 21.90
N GLY A 75 -3.11 8.90 20.98
CA GLY A 75 -2.67 7.56 20.60
C GLY A 75 -1.29 7.54 19.95
N PHE A 76 -0.97 8.56 19.14
CA PHE A 76 0.38 8.72 18.59
C PHE A 76 1.43 8.96 19.69
N ASN A 77 1.16 9.86 20.63
CA ASN A 77 2.07 10.14 21.74
C ASN A 77 2.31 8.89 22.61
N ARG A 78 1.24 8.17 22.97
CA ARG A 78 1.33 6.91 23.72
C ARG A 78 2.10 5.83 22.97
N THR A 79 1.94 5.75 21.65
CA THR A 79 2.72 4.83 20.80
C THR A 79 4.21 5.16 20.85
N LEU A 80 4.54 6.45 20.73
CA LEU A 80 5.93 6.91 20.80
C LEU A 80 6.55 6.60 22.17
N ASP A 81 5.80 6.80 23.26
CA ASP A 81 6.25 6.48 24.61
C ASP A 81 6.46 4.98 24.80
N TYR A 82 5.53 4.14 24.32
CA TYR A 82 5.66 2.69 24.34
C TYR A 82 6.96 2.21 23.67
N ILE A 83 7.19 2.65 22.42
CA ILE A 83 8.38 2.29 21.65
C ILE A 83 9.65 2.79 22.34
N THR A 84 9.66 4.05 22.79
CA THR A 84 10.82 4.66 23.45
C THR A 84 11.17 3.92 24.74
N ASN A 85 10.17 3.62 25.58
CA ASN A 85 10.36 2.94 26.85
C ASN A 85 10.83 1.50 26.64
N TYR A 86 10.21 0.77 25.72
CA TYR A 86 10.63 -0.61 25.43
C TYR A 86 12.09 -0.67 24.97
N LEU A 87 12.49 0.20 24.02
CA LEU A 87 13.87 0.24 23.54
C LEU A 87 14.84 0.67 24.63
N SER A 88 14.48 1.64 25.47
CA SER A 88 15.33 2.11 26.58
C SER A 88 15.58 1.02 27.63
N LEU A 89 14.59 0.17 27.88
CA LEU A 89 14.65 -0.86 28.92
C LEU A 89 15.29 -2.17 28.44
N ASN A 90 15.20 -2.49 27.15
CA ASN A 90 15.58 -3.80 26.62
C ASN A 90 16.76 -3.77 25.65
N THR A 91 17.32 -2.58 25.38
CA THR A 91 18.44 -2.42 24.45
C THR A 91 19.45 -1.39 24.97
N ASN A 92 20.61 -1.32 24.32
CA ASN A 92 21.62 -0.30 24.54
C ASN A 92 21.61 0.78 23.43
N LEU A 93 20.50 0.88 22.68
CA LEU A 93 20.39 1.82 21.57
C LEU A 93 20.32 3.28 22.08
N LYS A 94 21.01 4.19 21.37
CA LYS A 94 20.87 5.63 21.59
C LYS A 94 19.59 6.13 20.91
N ILE A 95 18.56 6.40 21.70
CA ILE A 95 17.28 6.86 21.17
C ILE A 95 17.32 8.36 20.93
N THR A 96 16.91 8.79 19.74
CA THR A 96 16.77 10.20 19.35
C THR A 96 15.36 10.44 18.80
N LYS A 97 14.74 11.56 19.17
CA LYS A 97 13.43 11.97 18.67
C LYS A 97 13.63 13.17 17.74
N THR A 98 13.25 13.02 16.47
CA THR A 98 13.29 14.10 15.48
C THR A 98 11.89 14.61 15.23
N PHE A 99 11.70 15.92 15.40
CA PHE A 99 10.42 16.58 15.17
C PHE A 99 10.42 17.26 13.81
N PHE A 100 9.27 17.23 13.15
CA PHE A 100 9.06 17.90 11.87
C PHE A 100 7.64 18.45 11.80
N ASN A 101 7.46 19.48 10.99
CA ASN A 101 6.16 20.12 10.81
C ASN A 101 5.34 19.37 9.76
N LEU A 102 4.06 19.16 10.08
CA LEU A 102 3.08 18.62 9.16
C LEU A 102 2.23 19.75 8.57
N ARG A 103 1.96 19.67 7.26
CA ARG A 103 0.94 20.51 6.64
C ARG A 103 -0.39 20.25 7.35
N ASN A 104 -1.05 21.32 7.78
CA ASN A 104 -2.37 21.18 8.39
C ASN A 104 -3.42 21.02 7.28
N PHE A 105 -4.32 20.05 7.46
CA PHE A 105 -5.56 19.95 6.71
C PHE A 105 -6.68 19.98 7.73
N GLN A 106 -7.70 20.81 7.46
CA GLN A 106 -8.86 20.93 8.30
C GLN A 106 -10.06 21.22 7.41
N LEU A 107 -11.16 20.53 7.69
CA LEU A 107 -12.45 20.85 7.09
C LEU A 107 -12.96 22.18 7.65
N LEU A 108 -13.36 23.09 6.77
CA LEU A 108 -14.03 24.34 7.15
C LEU A 108 -15.49 24.08 7.56
N CYS A 109 -16.13 23.09 6.95
CA CYS A 109 -17.46 22.60 7.26
C CYS A 109 -17.57 21.13 6.87
N ASN A 110 -18.63 20.45 7.33
CA ASN A 110 -18.93 19.09 6.90
C ASN A 110 -19.30 19.10 5.40
N PRO A 111 -18.74 18.19 4.59
CA PRO A 111 -19.09 18.10 3.18
C PRO A 111 -20.54 17.63 3.02
N THR A 112 -21.17 18.07 1.95
CA THR A 112 -22.50 17.63 1.53
C THR A 112 -22.40 16.96 0.17
N PHE A 113 -23.21 15.93 -0.05
CA PHE A 113 -23.27 15.25 -1.33
C PHE A 113 -24.69 14.74 -1.59
N SER A 114 -25.19 15.00 -2.79
CA SER A 114 -26.43 14.45 -3.31
C SER A 114 -26.26 14.08 -4.78
N SER A 115 -27.03 13.10 -5.22
CA SER A 115 -27.08 12.70 -6.62
C SER A 115 -28.52 12.60 -7.08
N THR A 116 -28.76 12.87 -8.36
CA THR A 116 -30.03 12.56 -9.02
C THR A 116 -29.79 11.53 -10.09
N ILE A 117 -30.41 10.36 -9.97
CA ILE A 117 -30.33 9.27 -10.95
C ILE A 117 -31.76 8.89 -11.32
N ASP A 118 -32.10 8.90 -12.60
CA ASP A 118 -33.45 8.59 -13.11
C ASP A 118 -34.58 9.39 -12.41
N GLY A 119 -34.31 10.67 -12.11
CA GLY A 119 -35.25 11.56 -11.40
C GLY A 119 -35.35 11.31 -9.89
N VAL A 120 -34.64 10.32 -9.36
CA VAL A 120 -34.60 10.04 -7.92
C VAL A 120 -33.43 10.77 -7.29
N VAL A 121 -33.74 11.68 -6.36
CA VAL A 121 -32.74 12.38 -5.56
C VAL A 121 -32.36 11.52 -4.35
N LYS A 122 -31.05 11.30 -4.17
CA LYS A 122 -30.48 10.69 -2.97
C LYS A 122 -29.51 11.66 -2.32
N THR A 123 -29.68 11.89 -1.02
CA THR A 123 -28.72 12.60 -0.18
C THR A 123 -27.84 11.57 0.52
N TYR A 124 -26.52 11.80 0.52
CA TYR A 124 -25.55 10.94 1.19
C TYR A 124 -25.14 11.58 2.52
N TYR A 125 -25.01 10.74 3.55
CA TYR A 125 -24.68 11.18 4.89
C TYR A 125 -23.18 11.15 5.13
N TYR A 126 -22.62 12.30 5.49
CA TYR A 126 -21.23 12.38 5.97
C TYR A 126 -21.18 12.09 7.47
N SER A 127 -20.25 11.22 7.88
CA SER A 127 -19.92 10.98 9.27
C SER A 127 -18.45 10.61 9.42
N THR A 128 -17.88 10.86 10.60
CA THR A 128 -16.58 10.29 10.98
C THR A 128 -16.70 8.86 11.51
N SER A 129 -17.93 8.33 11.65
CA SER A 129 -18.18 6.94 12.04
C SER A 129 -18.29 6.04 10.80
N LEU A 130 -17.50 4.96 10.77
CA LEU A 130 -17.51 3.96 9.68
C LEU A 130 -18.87 3.29 9.49
N SER A 131 -19.65 3.14 10.56
CA SER A 131 -20.97 2.50 10.51
C SER A 131 -22.10 3.41 10.02
N LEU A 132 -21.85 4.72 9.89
CA LEU A 132 -22.89 5.70 9.59
C LEU A 132 -22.65 6.43 8.27
N ALA A 133 -21.39 6.65 7.87
CA ALA A 133 -21.11 7.46 6.70
C ALA A 133 -21.41 6.70 5.41
N ASP A 134 -22.05 7.39 4.46
CA ASP A 134 -22.16 6.94 3.07
C ASP A 134 -20.92 7.33 2.25
N PHE A 135 -20.17 8.34 2.69
CA PHE A 135 -19.03 8.86 1.97
C PHE A 135 -18.03 9.57 2.90
N TYR A 136 -16.78 9.69 2.41
CA TYR A 136 -15.70 10.40 3.08
C TYR A 136 -15.08 11.47 2.18
N TYR A 137 -14.33 12.37 2.79
CA TYR A 137 -13.46 13.28 2.07
C TYR A 137 -12.05 12.69 1.99
N VAL A 138 -11.37 12.97 0.89
CA VAL A 138 -9.93 12.70 0.78
C VAL A 138 -9.18 13.85 1.46
N HIS A 139 -8.23 13.54 2.35
CA HIS A 139 -7.35 14.56 2.93
C HIS A 139 -6.66 15.37 1.82
N TYR A 140 -6.62 16.69 1.99
CA TYR A 140 -6.10 17.65 1.00
C TYR A 140 -6.94 17.76 -0.29
N SER A 141 -8.22 17.38 -0.25
CA SER A 141 -9.19 17.83 -1.26
C SER A 141 -9.31 19.36 -1.25
N THR A 142 -9.61 19.93 -2.41
CA THR A 142 -9.96 21.36 -2.49
C THR A 142 -11.45 21.55 -2.26
N SER A 143 -11.90 22.80 -2.09
CA SER A 143 -13.33 23.09 -1.96
C SER A 143 -13.95 23.27 -3.34
N VAL A 144 -15.17 22.78 -3.54
CA VAL A 144 -16.01 23.18 -4.66
C VAL A 144 -17.46 23.25 -4.18
N ASP A 145 -18.24 24.12 -4.80
CA ASP A 145 -19.68 24.21 -4.61
C ASP A 145 -20.35 24.00 -5.97
N ILE A 146 -20.94 22.83 -6.16
CA ILE A 146 -21.67 22.47 -7.38
C ILE A 146 -23.16 22.45 -7.03
N SER A 147 -23.83 23.56 -7.32
CA SER A 147 -25.25 23.76 -7.02
C SER A 147 -26.18 23.51 -8.22
N SER A 148 -25.61 23.20 -9.39
CA SER A 148 -26.33 22.85 -10.61
C SER A 148 -26.08 21.40 -11.02
N ASN A 149 -26.96 20.82 -11.83
CA ASN A 149 -26.79 19.45 -12.32
C ASN A 149 -25.57 19.38 -13.25
N VAL A 150 -24.58 18.60 -12.83
CA VAL A 150 -23.39 18.29 -13.63
C VAL A 150 -23.47 16.84 -14.10
N LEU A 151 -23.02 16.59 -15.32
CA LEU A 151 -22.98 15.24 -15.86
C LEU A 151 -22.05 14.36 -15.02
N LEU A 152 -22.54 13.18 -14.64
CA LEU A 152 -21.75 12.14 -14.01
C LEU A 152 -21.29 11.16 -15.08
N THR A 153 -19.98 10.97 -15.26
CA THR A 153 -19.45 10.02 -16.25
C THR A 153 -18.28 9.24 -15.67
N VAL A 154 -18.43 7.91 -15.63
CA VAL A 154 -17.44 7.00 -15.08
C VAL A 154 -16.18 7.03 -15.93
N ILE A 155 -15.02 7.16 -15.30
CA ILE A 155 -13.73 6.96 -15.96
C ILE A 155 -13.46 5.46 -16.06
N PRO A 156 -13.18 4.93 -17.27
CA PRO A 156 -12.94 3.51 -17.47
C PRO A 156 -11.70 2.99 -16.74
N ASN A 157 -11.61 1.66 -16.66
CA ASN A 157 -10.54 0.92 -16.00
C ASN A 157 -10.37 1.38 -14.54
N LEU A 158 -9.19 1.93 -14.21
CA LEU A 158 -8.87 2.47 -12.90
C LEU A 158 -8.56 3.97 -12.96
N GLY A 159 -8.71 4.65 -14.11
CA GLY A 159 -8.32 6.07 -14.23
C GLY A 159 -6.85 6.34 -13.90
N CYS A 160 -5.97 5.37 -14.16
CA CYS A 160 -4.55 5.41 -13.81
C CYS A 160 -3.66 5.94 -14.95
N SER A 161 -4.18 5.95 -16.18
CA SER A 161 -3.45 6.36 -17.38
C SER A 161 -4.18 7.48 -18.11
N ASP A 162 -3.48 8.27 -18.92
CA ASP A 162 -4.11 9.29 -19.76
C ASP A 162 -5.18 8.72 -20.71
N ASP A 163 -4.97 7.51 -21.23
CA ASP A 163 -5.91 6.83 -22.13
C ASP A 163 -7.27 6.57 -21.46
N ASP A 164 -7.28 6.30 -20.15
CA ASP A 164 -8.52 6.13 -19.39
C ASP A 164 -9.37 7.41 -19.41
N TRP A 165 -8.76 8.60 -19.42
CA TRP A 165 -9.48 9.87 -19.41
C TRP A 165 -9.80 10.36 -20.83
N LEU A 166 -8.88 10.16 -21.78
CA LEU A 166 -9.04 10.56 -23.18
C LEU A 166 -10.07 9.72 -23.93
N SER A 167 -10.37 8.50 -23.46
CA SER A 167 -11.40 7.63 -24.05
C SER A 167 -12.83 8.01 -23.63
N VAL A 168 -13.00 8.84 -22.61
CA VAL A 168 -14.32 9.23 -22.06
C VAL A 168 -15.08 10.11 -23.05
N ARG A 169 -16.38 9.83 -23.21
CA ARG A 169 -17.30 10.62 -24.04
C ARG A 169 -18.57 10.94 -23.24
N PRO A 170 -19.01 12.21 -23.17
CA PRO A 170 -18.34 13.42 -23.68
C PRO A 170 -16.98 13.67 -23.01
N SER A 171 -16.23 14.68 -23.48
CA SER A 171 -14.95 15.05 -22.89
C SER A 171 -15.06 15.16 -21.36
N PRO A 172 -14.06 14.71 -20.58
CA PRO A 172 -14.09 14.75 -19.12
C PRO A 172 -14.08 16.19 -18.55
N ALA A 173 -13.83 17.21 -19.35
CA ALA A 173 -13.88 18.59 -18.86
C ALA A 173 -15.29 18.94 -18.32
N GLY A 174 -15.35 19.44 -17.09
CA GLY A 174 -16.56 19.91 -16.43
C GLY A 174 -17.50 18.82 -15.89
N ILE A 175 -17.18 17.53 -16.02
CA ILE A 175 -18.00 16.44 -15.46
C ILE A 175 -17.68 16.19 -13.99
N VAL A 176 -18.58 15.48 -13.30
CA VAL A 176 -18.23 14.72 -12.09
C VAL A 176 -17.75 13.33 -12.54
N ALA A 177 -16.56 12.95 -12.12
CA ALA A 177 -15.86 11.74 -12.56
C ALA A 177 -15.79 10.68 -11.45
N PRO A 178 -16.68 9.67 -11.44
CA PRO A 178 -16.49 8.45 -10.68
C PRO A 178 -15.30 7.64 -11.22
N VAL A 179 -14.38 7.27 -10.33
CA VAL A 179 -13.19 6.48 -10.63
C VAL A 179 -13.08 5.35 -9.62
N LYS A 180 -12.94 4.13 -10.11
CA LYS A 180 -12.75 2.96 -9.24
C LYS A 180 -11.41 3.05 -8.50
N ARG A 181 -11.40 2.71 -7.21
CA ARG A 181 -10.15 2.53 -6.43
C ARG A 181 -9.38 1.33 -6.97
N GLY A 182 -8.05 1.42 -6.99
CA GLY A 182 -7.21 0.32 -7.44
C GLY A 182 -5.73 0.66 -7.31
N ASP A 183 -4.91 0.07 -8.18
CA ASP A 183 -3.46 0.00 -8.02
C ASP A 183 -2.72 1.35 -8.03
N CYS A 184 -3.25 2.36 -8.73
CA CYS A 184 -2.67 3.69 -8.70
C CYS A 184 -3.17 4.53 -7.51
N THR A 185 -2.30 5.43 -7.03
CA THR A 185 -2.61 6.28 -5.88
C THR A 185 -3.79 7.22 -6.17
N VAL A 186 -4.56 7.53 -5.12
CA VAL A 186 -5.59 8.57 -5.14
C VAL A 186 -5.03 9.88 -5.69
N GLU A 187 -3.82 10.25 -5.27
CA GLU A 187 -3.10 11.44 -5.74
C GLU A 187 -2.89 11.45 -7.27
N SER A 188 -2.54 10.31 -7.87
CA SER A 188 -2.30 10.21 -9.32
C SER A 188 -3.60 10.33 -10.12
N LYS A 189 -4.66 9.64 -9.70
CA LYS A 189 -6.02 9.83 -10.27
C LYS A 189 -6.41 11.30 -10.20
N ALA A 190 -6.09 11.93 -9.09
CA ALA A 190 -6.47 13.29 -8.85
C ALA A 190 -5.65 14.34 -9.61
N ARG A 191 -4.39 14.04 -9.94
CA ARG A 191 -3.61 14.82 -10.91
C ARG A 191 -4.19 14.72 -12.31
N LEU A 192 -4.61 13.53 -12.73
CA LEU A 192 -5.23 13.33 -14.04
C LEU A 192 -6.59 14.04 -14.12
N ALA A 193 -7.40 13.92 -13.07
CA ALA A 193 -8.64 14.66 -12.91
C ALA A 193 -8.44 16.18 -13.09
N SER A 194 -7.40 16.75 -12.44
CA SER A 194 -7.01 18.15 -12.65
C SER A 194 -6.55 18.42 -14.08
N LYS A 195 -5.69 17.58 -14.65
CA LYS A 195 -5.17 17.72 -16.02
C LYS A 195 -6.28 17.77 -17.07
N TYR A 196 -7.36 17.03 -16.86
CA TYR A 196 -8.52 16.93 -17.76
C TYR A 196 -9.68 17.85 -17.37
N ASN A 197 -9.47 18.78 -16.43
CA ASN A 197 -10.44 19.80 -16.02
C ASN A 197 -11.79 19.23 -15.56
N VAL A 198 -11.81 18.09 -14.86
CA VAL A 198 -13.06 17.57 -14.30
C VAL A 198 -13.53 18.45 -13.14
N ALA A 199 -14.84 18.61 -12.98
CA ALA A 199 -15.42 19.45 -11.92
C ALA A 199 -15.26 18.83 -10.53
N ALA A 200 -15.39 17.50 -10.43
CA ALA A 200 -15.17 16.77 -9.18
C ALA A 200 -14.74 15.33 -9.47
N LEU A 201 -13.92 14.76 -8.58
CA LEU A 201 -13.51 13.37 -8.60
C LEU A 201 -14.22 12.62 -7.45
N LEU A 202 -14.94 11.56 -7.79
CA LEU A 202 -15.51 10.61 -6.84
C LEU A 202 -14.73 9.31 -6.95
N ILE A 203 -14.12 8.84 -5.87
CA ILE A 203 -13.38 7.58 -5.87
C ILE A 203 -14.23 6.54 -5.17
N TYR A 204 -14.48 5.38 -5.77
CA TYR A 204 -15.34 4.38 -5.14
C TYR A 204 -14.65 3.04 -4.96
N ASN A 205 -14.98 2.37 -3.85
CA ASN A 205 -14.70 0.95 -3.66
C ASN A 205 -15.82 0.14 -4.32
N ASP A 206 -15.45 -0.87 -5.12
CA ASP A 206 -16.42 -1.65 -5.89
C ASP A 206 -16.80 -2.99 -5.24
N GLY A 207 -16.21 -3.29 -4.08
CA GLY A 207 -16.45 -4.53 -3.34
C GLY A 207 -15.85 -5.79 -3.98
N THR A 208 -15.16 -5.69 -5.12
CA THR A 208 -14.61 -6.85 -5.84
C THR A 208 -13.08 -6.96 -5.78
N THR A 209 -12.39 -5.87 -5.40
CA THR A 209 -10.92 -5.82 -5.39
C THR A 209 -10.35 -5.59 -3.98
N TRP A 210 -9.67 -6.62 -3.44
CA TRP A 210 -8.92 -6.53 -2.17
C TRP A 210 -7.52 -5.96 -2.44
N GLY A 211 -7.43 -4.65 -2.67
CA GLY A 211 -6.17 -3.93 -2.81
C GLY A 211 -5.74 -3.29 -1.48
N VAL A 212 -4.56 -3.67 -1.00
CA VAL A 212 -3.96 -3.27 0.29
C VAL A 212 -4.06 -1.76 0.57
N GLY A 213 -4.85 -1.45 1.59
CA GLY A 213 -4.99 -0.12 2.17
C GLY A 213 -6.31 -0.09 2.93
N ALA A 214 -6.30 -0.57 4.17
CA ALA A 214 -7.49 -0.61 5.02
C ALA A 214 -8.23 0.74 5.00
N VAL A 215 -9.38 0.75 4.35
CA VAL A 215 -10.52 1.61 4.72
C VAL A 215 -11.65 0.60 4.86
N TRP A 216 -12.06 0.38 6.10
CA TRP A 216 -13.08 -0.60 6.44
C TRP A 216 -14.44 0.02 6.13
N GLY A 217 -14.99 -0.33 4.97
CA GLY A 217 -16.35 0.06 4.60
C GLY A 217 -16.74 -0.52 3.26
N VAL A 218 -17.83 -1.27 3.26
CA VAL A 218 -18.56 -1.68 2.06
C VAL A 218 -19.19 -0.43 1.43
N GLY A 219 -18.83 -0.13 0.17
CA GLY A 219 -19.44 0.96 -0.61
C GLY A 219 -19.00 2.37 -0.21
N GLU A 220 -17.69 2.61 -0.10
CA GLU A 220 -17.18 3.95 0.21
C GLU A 220 -17.01 4.79 -1.07
N VAL A 221 -17.51 6.02 -1.05
CA VAL A 221 -17.19 7.07 -2.03
C VAL A 221 -16.30 8.12 -1.35
N ASP A 222 -15.09 8.29 -1.87
CA ASP A 222 -14.09 9.27 -1.47
C ASP A 222 -14.14 10.47 -2.42
N VAL A 223 -14.58 11.63 -1.92
CA VAL A 223 -14.75 12.81 -2.76
C VAL A 223 -13.49 13.67 -2.72
N ARG A 224 -12.88 13.90 -3.89
CA ARG A 224 -11.87 14.95 -4.09
C ARG A 224 -12.39 15.98 -5.07
N LEU A 225 -12.70 17.15 -4.55
CA LEU A 225 -13.12 18.28 -5.35
C LEU A 225 -11.86 19.01 -5.84
N ILE A 226 -11.85 19.42 -7.11
CA ILE A 226 -10.71 20.08 -7.77
C ILE A 226 -11.21 21.42 -8.30
N GLN A 227 -10.67 22.51 -7.77
CA GLN A 227 -10.84 23.83 -8.37
C GLN A 227 -9.68 24.15 -9.31
N ASP A 228 -10.00 24.73 -10.47
CA ASP A 228 -9.04 25.39 -11.35
C ASP A 228 -8.46 26.63 -10.66
N LYS A 229 -7.13 26.77 -10.71
CA LYS A 229 -6.47 28.03 -10.39
C LYS A 229 -6.34 28.80 -11.69
N SER A 230 -7.31 29.64 -11.99
CA SER A 230 -7.10 30.80 -12.87
C SER A 230 -6.29 31.87 -12.12
#